data_AF-A0AAW2M626-F1
#
_entry.id   AF-A0AAW2M626-F1
#
_cell.length_a   1.000
_cell.length_b   1.000
_cell.length_c   1.000
_cell.angle_alpha   90.00
_cell.angle_beta   90.00
_cell.angle_gamma   90.00
#
_symmetry.space_group_name_H-M   'P 1'
#
loop_
_entity.id
_entity.type
_entity.pdbx_description
1 polymer ?
#
loop_
_entity_poly.entity_id
_entity_poly.type
_entity_poly.pdbx_seq_one_letter_code
_entity_poly.pdbx_strand_id
1 'polypeptide(L)'
;MIKSYQEKNNFTYDWIIRTRVDGYWSDPLGPENFIPGKYLVPPGSSYGGLNDRFGVGDYNTSVVALSRLSLIPQLNGSGLTQLNSEAAFKAQLTTQKVQFTTRRLPFCIVTDRKYDFPPARFGVPVASLSSPGPLSGAKCRPCRPVCTGSCVGPVMNGLYRSWSWTDWANNTLELCDAHSDWEKGWEELFDEVAGKKLASARKKVWALNMDRCV
;
A
#
# COMPACT_ATOMS: atom_id res chain seq x y z
N MET A 1 -17.91 3.79 -14.74
CA MET A 1 -16.57 3.95 -15.37
C MET A 1 -16.07 2.65 -15.98
N ILE A 2 -15.75 1.61 -15.19
CA ILE A 2 -15.20 0.33 -15.70
C ILE A 2 -16.15 -0.33 -16.72
N LYS A 3 -17.42 -0.56 -16.33
CA LYS A 3 -18.44 -1.14 -17.20
C LYS A 3 -18.60 -0.36 -18.51
N SER A 4 -18.77 0.96 -18.39
CA SER A 4 -18.93 1.85 -19.53
C SER A 4 -17.73 1.79 -20.50
N TYR A 5 -16.51 1.63 -19.99
CA TYR A 5 -15.31 1.51 -20.82
C TYR A 5 -15.25 0.15 -21.53
N GLN A 6 -15.57 -0.94 -20.82
CA GLN A 6 -15.67 -2.28 -21.41
C GLN A 6 -16.70 -2.33 -22.54
N GLU A 7 -17.90 -1.80 -22.29
CA GLU A 7 -18.99 -1.76 -23.27
C GLU A 7 -18.63 -0.91 -24.49
N LYS A 8 -18.06 0.28 -24.27
CA LYS A 8 -17.64 1.18 -25.36
C LYS A 8 -16.58 0.54 -26.27
N ASN A 9 -15.70 -0.29 -25.73
CA ASN A 9 -14.56 -0.85 -26.45
C ASN A 9 -14.70 -2.35 -26.75
N ASN A 10 -15.86 -2.95 -26.45
CA ASN A 10 -16.17 -4.35 -26.70
C ASN A 10 -15.13 -5.35 -26.16
N PHE A 11 -14.68 -5.17 -24.92
CA PHE A 11 -13.80 -6.13 -24.24
C PHE A 11 -14.10 -6.18 -22.74
N THR A 12 -13.61 -7.21 -22.04
CA THR A 12 -13.70 -7.34 -20.58
C THR A 12 -12.32 -7.38 -19.95
N TYR A 13 -12.16 -6.77 -18.77
CA TYR A 13 -10.96 -6.96 -17.96
C TYR A 13 -11.02 -8.30 -17.23
N ASP A 14 -9.98 -9.10 -17.37
CA ASP A 14 -9.81 -10.30 -16.52
C ASP A 14 -9.59 -9.88 -15.06
N TRP A 15 -8.83 -8.81 -14.86
CA TRP A 15 -8.46 -8.27 -13.56
C TRP A 15 -8.36 -6.75 -13.61
N ILE A 16 -8.72 -6.12 -12.50
CA ILE A 16 -8.75 -4.68 -12.29
C ILE A 16 -7.87 -4.41 -11.08
N ILE A 17 -6.90 -3.53 -11.28
CA ILE A 17 -5.98 -3.09 -10.24
C ILE A 17 -6.42 -1.70 -9.78
N ARG A 18 -6.58 -1.55 -8.46
CA ARG A 18 -6.74 -0.25 -7.83
C ARG A 18 -5.52 0.03 -6.98
N THR A 19 -4.84 1.14 -7.26
CA THR A 19 -3.68 1.61 -6.51
C THR A 19 -3.74 3.12 -6.30
N ARG A 20 -2.97 3.63 -5.34
CA ARG A 20 -2.79 5.07 -5.13
C ARG A 20 -1.56 5.57 -5.91
N VAL A 21 -1.53 6.89 -6.15
CA VAL A 21 -0.41 7.56 -6.84
C VAL A 21 0.85 7.65 -5.99
N ASP A 22 0.75 7.52 -4.67
CA ASP A 22 1.87 7.47 -3.72
C ASP A 22 2.43 6.05 -3.55
N GLY A 23 2.12 5.14 -4.46
CA GLY A 23 2.62 3.78 -4.49
C GLY A 23 3.97 3.65 -5.20
N TYR A 24 4.93 2.99 -4.57
CA TYR A 24 6.17 2.54 -5.20
C TYR A 24 6.14 1.03 -5.42
N TRP A 25 6.69 0.60 -6.55
CA TRP A 25 6.76 -0.79 -6.97
C TRP A 25 8.21 -1.23 -7.05
N SER A 26 8.60 -2.23 -6.26
CA SER A 26 9.97 -2.75 -6.23
C SER A 26 10.23 -3.80 -7.31
N ASP A 27 9.17 -4.36 -7.90
CA ASP A 27 9.20 -5.42 -8.91
C ASP A 27 7.85 -5.42 -9.68
N PRO A 28 7.76 -5.97 -10.90
CA PRO A 28 6.49 -6.10 -11.62
C PRO A 28 5.48 -6.97 -10.86
N LEU A 29 4.20 -6.67 -11.05
CA LEU A 29 3.11 -7.51 -10.59
C LEU A 29 2.78 -8.58 -11.63
N GLY A 30 3.00 -9.86 -11.28
CA GLY A 30 2.66 -10.98 -12.15
C GLY A 30 1.20 -11.43 -12.03
N PRO A 31 0.68 -12.16 -13.04
CA PRO A 31 -0.71 -12.65 -13.08
C PRO A 31 -1.05 -13.68 -12.00
N GLU A 32 -0.05 -14.30 -11.36
CA GLU A 32 -0.24 -15.21 -10.21
C GLU A 32 -0.86 -14.50 -8.98
N ASN A 33 -0.85 -13.17 -8.97
CA ASN A 33 -1.51 -12.35 -7.96
C ASN A 33 -2.99 -12.10 -8.28
N PHE A 34 -3.52 -12.65 -9.37
CA PHE A 34 -4.94 -12.64 -9.66
C PHE A 34 -5.60 -13.95 -9.27
N ILE A 35 -6.72 -13.86 -8.56
CA ILE A 35 -7.55 -15.01 -8.21
C ILE A 35 -9.00 -14.66 -8.56
N PRO A 36 -9.58 -15.26 -9.62
CA PRO A 36 -10.97 -15.02 -9.99
C PRO A 36 -11.94 -15.21 -8.81
N GLY A 37 -12.92 -14.33 -8.68
CA GLY A 37 -13.91 -14.35 -7.61
C GLY A 37 -13.40 -13.90 -6.23
N LYS A 38 -12.13 -13.49 -6.11
CA LYS A 38 -11.56 -12.98 -4.85
C LYS A 38 -10.96 -11.60 -5.03
N TYR A 39 -11.08 -10.79 -3.99
CA TYR A 39 -10.39 -9.50 -3.90
C TYR A 39 -9.08 -9.66 -3.13
N LEU A 40 -7.96 -9.29 -3.74
CA LEU A 40 -6.64 -9.42 -3.15
C LEU A 40 -6.15 -8.08 -2.63
N VAL A 41 -5.54 -8.10 -1.45
CA VAL A 41 -4.91 -6.93 -0.82
C VAL A 41 -3.54 -7.32 -0.24
N PRO A 42 -2.63 -6.37 -0.01
CA PRO A 42 -1.39 -6.67 0.69
C PRO A 42 -1.60 -6.70 2.22
N PRO A 43 -0.76 -7.42 2.99
CA PRO A 43 -0.90 -7.54 4.44
C PRO A 43 -0.50 -6.29 5.25
N GLY A 44 0.39 -5.44 4.73
CA GLY A 44 0.91 -4.27 5.45
C GLY A 44 -0.12 -3.14 5.60
N SER A 45 0.07 -2.25 6.57
CA SER A 45 -0.80 -1.06 6.81
C SER A 45 -2.30 -1.40 6.90
N SER A 46 -2.67 -2.36 7.76
CA SER A 46 -4.04 -2.90 7.86
C SER A 46 -4.92 -2.24 8.93
N TYR A 47 -4.37 -1.63 9.98
CA TYR A 47 -5.10 -0.85 11.00
C TYR A 47 -6.39 -1.52 11.55
N GLY A 48 -6.35 -2.83 11.75
CA GLY A 48 -7.47 -3.66 12.24
C GLY A 48 -8.41 -4.18 11.14
N GLY A 49 -8.19 -3.75 9.90
CA GLY A 49 -8.99 -4.10 8.72
C GLY A 49 -8.15 -4.72 7.60
N LEU A 50 -8.26 -4.15 6.40
CA LEU A 50 -7.52 -4.54 5.21
C LEU A 50 -6.79 -3.34 4.62
N ASN A 51 -5.59 -3.57 4.07
CA ASN A 51 -4.91 -2.53 3.32
C ASN A 51 -5.82 -2.02 2.20
N ASP A 52 -6.11 -0.74 2.25
CA ASP A 52 -7.05 -0.08 1.37
C ASP A 52 -6.35 0.86 0.40
N ARG A 53 -5.07 0.60 0.11
CA ARG A 53 -4.18 1.40 -0.75
C ARG A 53 -3.84 0.66 -2.04
N PHE A 54 -3.90 -0.67 -1.99
CA PHE A 54 -3.78 -1.54 -3.15
C PHE A 54 -4.87 -2.61 -3.14
N GLY A 55 -5.38 -2.96 -4.31
CA GLY A 55 -6.16 -4.18 -4.47
C GLY A 55 -6.32 -4.64 -5.91
N VAL A 56 -6.58 -5.94 -6.06
CA VAL A 56 -6.76 -6.62 -7.34
C VAL A 56 -8.01 -7.48 -7.27
N GLY A 57 -8.87 -7.40 -8.26
CA GLY A 57 -10.03 -8.27 -8.36
C GLY A 57 -10.56 -8.34 -9.78
N ASP A 58 -11.53 -9.22 -10.01
CA ASP A 58 -12.33 -9.18 -11.22
C ASP A 58 -13.33 -8.01 -11.19
N TYR A 59 -14.15 -7.88 -12.24
CA TYR A 59 -15.17 -6.84 -12.31
C TYR A 59 -16.12 -6.83 -11.10
N ASN A 60 -16.64 -7.99 -10.69
CA ASN A 60 -17.66 -8.08 -9.64
C ASN A 60 -17.10 -7.68 -8.27
N THR A 61 -15.94 -8.23 -7.92
CA THR A 61 -15.25 -7.93 -6.67
C THR A 61 -14.78 -6.47 -6.63
N SER A 62 -14.30 -5.94 -7.76
CA SER A 62 -13.83 -4.55 -7.86
C SER A 62 -14.97 -3.53 -7.78
N VAL A 63 -16.13 -3.81 -8.36
CA VAL A 63 -17.32 -2.94 -8.21
C VAL A 63 -17.66 -2.78 -6.73
N VAL A 64 -17.67 -3.88 -5.97
CA VAL A 64 -17.89 -3.81 -4.53
C VAL A 64 -16.78 -3.02 -3.86
N ALA A 65 -15.51 -3.35 -4.09
CA ALA A 65 -14.36 -2.70 -3.45
C ALA A 65 -14.32 -1.18 -3.67
N LEU A 66 -14.77 -0.71 -4.83
CA LEU A 66 -14.80 0.71 -5.21
C LEU A 66 -16.07 1.45 -4.72
N SER A 67 -17.06 0.74 -4.18
CA SER A 67 -18.35 1.29 -3.74
C SER A 67 -18.35 1.87 -2.32
N ARG A 68 -17.27 2.54 -1.92
CA ARG A 68 -17.04 2.99 -0.52
C ARG A 68 -18.16 3.84 0.05
N LEU A 69 -18.55 4.90 -0.65
CA LEU A 69 -19.56 5.84 -0.15
C LEU A 69 -20.97 5.28 -0.28
N SER A 70 -21.25 4.54 -1.35
CA SER A 70 -22.58 3.98 -1.61
C SER A 70 -22.96 2.85 -0.66
N LEU A 71 -21.99 2.21 -0.01
CA LEU A 71 -22.23 1.13 0.96
C LEU A 71 -22.36 1.61 2.41
N ILE A 72 -22.16 2.91 2.69
CA ILE A 72 -22.31 3.48 4.04
C ILE A 72 -23.67 3.16 4.68
N PRO A 73 -24.83 3.30 4.00
CA PRO A 73 -26.12 2.98 4.61
C PRO A 73 -26.25 1.52 5.04
N GLN A 74 -25.65 0.59 4.28
CA GLN A 74 -25.69 -0.83 4.58
C GLN A 74 -24.78 -1.20 5.76
N LEU A 75 -23.61 -0.55 5.85
CA LEU A 75 -22.73 -0.66 7.01
C LEU A 75 -23.41 -0.13 8.27
N ASN A 76 -24.02 1.06 8.19
CA ASN A 76 -24.76 1.65 9.30
C ASN A 76 -25.95 0.79 9.74
N GLY A 77 -26.74 0.28 8.78
CA GLY A 77 -27.85 -0.64 9.06
C GLY A 77 -27.40 -1.97 9.69
N SER A 78 -26.12 -2.33 9.54
CA SER A 78 -25.50 -3.49 10.20
C SER A 78 -24.82 -3.15 11.54
N GLY A 79 -24.98 -1.91 12.04
CA GLY A 79 -24.34 -1.44 13.28
C GLY A 79 -22.84 -1.14 13.15
N LEU A 80 -22.28 -1.17 11.94
CA LEU A 80 -20.85 -0.98 11.67
C LEU A 80 -20.56 0.52 11.50
N THR A 81 -20.34 1.20 12.62
CA THR A 81 -20.10 2.65 12.70
C THR A 81 -18.71 2.97 13.24
N GLN A 82 -18.26 4.22 13.05
CA GLN A 82 -16.97 4.73 13.55
C GLN A 82 -15.73 3.90 13.15
N LEU A 83 -15.80 3.23 12.00
CA LEU A 83 -14.69 2.45 11.48
C LEU A 83 -13.65 3.37 10.83
N ASN A 84 -12.36 3.08 11.06
CA ASN A 84 -11.30 3.66 10.25
C ASN A 84 -11.37 3.15 8.80
N SER A 85 -10.56 3.73 7.91
CA SER A 85 -10.61 3.47 6.47
C SER A 85 -10.42 1.98 6.12
N GLU A 86 -9.45 1.33 6.75
CA GLU A 86 -9.12 -0.07 6.53
C GLU A 86 -10.16 -1.03 7.12
N ALA A 87 -10.68 -0.73 8.31
CA ALA A 87 -11.74 -1.50 8.97
C ALA A 87 -13.08 -1.39 8.20
N ALA A 88 -13.41 -0.18 7.74
CA ALA A 88 -14.56 0.07 6.87
C ALA A 88 -14.43 -0.72 5.55
N PHE A 89 -13.23 -0.76 4.99
CA PHE A 89 -12.98 -1.52 3.76
C PHE A 89 -13.19 -3.03 3.96
N LYS A 90 -12.67 -3.59 5.06
CA LYS A 90 -12.93 -4.99 5.42
C LYS A 90 -14.43 -5.26 5.59
N ALA A 91 -15.10 -4.42 6.37
CA ALA A 91 -16.53 -4.51 6.63
C ALA A 91 -17.34 -4.50 5.32
N GLN A 92 -17.01 -3.61 4.40
CA GLN A 92 -17.64 -3.50 3.08
C GLN A 92 -17.57 -4.81 2.29
N LEU A 93 -16.38 -5.41 2.18
CA LEU A 93 -16.23 -6.69 1.47
C LEU A 93 -17.01 -7.81 2.17
N THR A 94 -16.94 -7.88 3.50
CA THR A 94 -17.66 -8.89 4.29
C THR A 94 -19.18 -8.77 4.18
N THR A 95 -19.75 -7.57 4.33
CA THR A 95 -21.20 -7.34 4.22
C THR A 95 -21.72 -7.72 2.83
N GLN A 96 -20.94 -7.48 1.78
CA GLN A 96 -21.29 -7.87 0.40
C GLN A 96 -20.90 -9.31 0.05
N LYS A 97 -20.42 -10.10 1.03
CA LYS A 97 -19.99 -11.50 0.85
C LYS A 97 -18.91 -11.67 -0.24
N VAL A 98 -18.08 -10.65 -0.45
CA VAL A 98 -16.91 -10.72 -1.32
C VAL A 98 -15.80 -11.44 -0.57
N GLN A 99 -15.35 -12.57 -1.12
CA GLN A 99 -14.18 -13.26 -0.60
C GLN A 99 -12.93 -12.41 -0.87
N PHE A 100 -12.03 -12.34 0.11
CA PHE A 100 -10.76 -11.65 -0.05
C PHE A 100 -9.60 -12.47 0.49
N THR A 101 -8.39 -12.15 0.04
CA THR A 101 -7.15 -12.78 0.50
C THR A 101 -6.01 -11.78 0.61
N THR A 102 -5.05 -12.07 1.47
CA THR A 102 -3.81 -11.31 1.58
C THR A 102 -2.68 -11.99 0.80
N ARG A 103 -1.89 -11.21 0.05
CA ARG A 103 -0.66 -11.70 -0.61
C ARG A 103 0.48 -10.72 -0.40
N ARG A 104 1.70 -11.25 -0.32
CA ARG A 104 2.91 -10.42 -0.36
C ARG A 104 3.10 -9.89 -1.78
N LEU A 105 3.26 -8.59 -1.91
CA LEU A 105 3.31 -7.89 -3.20
C LEU A 105 4.45 -6.90 -3.22
N PRO A 106 5.15 -6.70 -4.36
CA PRO A 106 6.32 -5.82 -4.50
C PRO A 106 5.91 -4.34 -4.53
N PHE A 107 5.28 -3.89 -3.46
CA PHE A 107 4.58 -2.62 -3.38
C PHE A 107 4.73 -2.00 -1.99
N CYS A 108 4.93 -0.69 -1.93
CA CYS A 108 4.88 0.07 -0.68
C CYS A 108 4.27 1.45 -0.91
N ILE A 109 3.90 2.12 0.17
CA ILE A 109 3.33 3.47 0.13
C ILE A 109 4.39 4.46 0.59
N VAL A 110 4.87 5.26 -0.37
CA VAL A 110 5.84 6.32 -0.13
C VAL A 110 5.20 7.36 0.78
N THR A 111 5.91 7.79 1.83
CA THR A 111 5.34 8.68 2.84
C THR A 111 6.31 9.77 3.28
N ASP A 112 5.85 11.02 3.25
CA ASP A 112 6.49 12.20 3.87
C ASP A 112 6.10 12.38 5.35
N ARG A 113 5.03 11.69 5.80
CA ARG A 113 4.56 11.73 7.20
C ARG A 113 5.62 11.25 8.19
N LYS A 114 5.76 11.98 9.28
CA LYS A 114 6.66 11.67 10.40
C LYS A 114 6.09 10.58 11.28
N TYR A 115 6.93 9.65 11.71
CA TYR A 115 6.59 8.53 12.59
C TYR A 115 7.72 8.29 13.60
N ASP A 116 7.37 7.97 14.84
CA ASP A 116 8.35 7.67 15.87
C ASP A 116 9.19 6.44 15.51
N PHE A 117 10.48 6.51 15.85
CA PHE A 117 11.41 5.39 15.74
C PHE A 117 12.18 5.20 17.07
N PRO A 118 12.22 3.98 17.64
CA PRO A 118 11.48 2.79 17.21
C PRO A 118 9.96 2.96 17.41
N PRO A 119 9.12 2.37 16.54
CA PRO A 119 7.68 2.48 16.67
C PRO A 119 7.16 1.77 17.93
N ALA A 120 6.21 2.40 18.61
CA ALA A 120 5.45 1.78 19.70
C ALA A 120 4.55 0.63 19.18
N ARG A 121 3.88 -0.11 20.08
CA ARG A 121 3.01 -1.26 19.73
C ARG A 121 1.99 -0.98 18.62
N PHE A 122 1.42 0.23 18.59
CA PHE A 122 0.50 0.71 17.55
C PHE A 122 1.14 1.79 16.66
N GLY A 123 2.46 1.79 16.56
CA GLY A 123 3.23 2.66 15.68
C GLY A 123 3.28 2.12 14.25
N VAL A 124 3.93 2.89 13.39
CA VAL A 124 4.04 2.61 11.95
C VAL A 124 5.51 2.45 11.60
N PRO A 125 6.00 1.22 11.34
CA PRO A 125 7.34 1.03 10.83
C PRO A 125 7.41 1.61 9.41
N VAL A 126 8.52 2.28 9.10
CA VAL A 126 8.79 2.81 7.77
C VAL A 126 9.95 2.02 7.18
N ALA A 127 9.69 1.32 6.08
CA ALA A 127 10.69 0.55 5.37
C ALA A 127 11.61 1.45 4.53
N SER A 128 12.86 1.05 4.37
CA SER A 128 13.68 1.59 3.28
C SER A 128 13.13 1.11 1.94
N LEU A 129 13.08 2.01 0.95
CA LEU A 129 12.83 1.62 -0.44
C LEU A 129 13.85 0.60 -0.96
N SER A 130 15.08 0.59 -0.42
CA SER A 130 16.13 -0.36 -0.76
C SER A 130 15.93 -1.76 -0.16
N SER A 131 14.91 -1.95 0.68
CA SER A 131 14.71 -3.24 1.35
C SER A 131 14.56 -4.38 0.32
N PRO A 132 15.11 -5.59 0.59
CA PRO A 132 15.06 -6.71 -0.36
C PRO A 132 13.66 -7.18 -0.76
N GLY A 133 12.63 -6.89 0.06
CA GLY A 133 11.27 -6.77 -0.47
C GLY A 133 10.20 -7.50 0.34
N PRO A 134 9.13 -7.93 -0.31
CA PRO A 134 8.42 -7.15 -1.32
C PRO A 134 7.70 -5.94 -0.70
N LEU A 135 7.90 -5.63 0.59
CA LEU A 135 7.32 -4.52 1.37
C LEU A 135 5.80 -4.59 1.60
N SER A 136 5.04 -5.21 0.70
CA SER A 136 3.67 -5.68 0.92
C SER A 136 2.75 -4.62 1.53
N GLY A 137 2.74 -3.41 0.95
CA GLY A 137 1.88 -2.32 1.39
C GLY A 137 2.31 -1.64 2.69
N ALA A 138 3.54 -1.88 3.15
CA ALA A 138 4.14 -1.09 4.22
C ALA A 138 4.34 0.38 3.81
N LYS A 139 4.51 1.25 4.79
CA LYS A 139 5.05 2.59 4.56
C LYS A 139 6.51 2.49 4.20
N CYS A 140 6.97 3.32 3.27
CA CYS A 140 8.37 3.33 2.83
C CYS A 140 8.89 4.73 2.51
N ARG A 141 10.22 4.88 2.54
CA ARG A 141 10.94 6.10 2.15
C ARG A 141 12.27 5.77 1.46
N PRO A 142 12.74 6.61 0.53
CA PRO A 142 14.13 6.59 0.11
C PRO A 142 14.98 7.05 1.30
N CYS A 143 15.64 6.12 1.98
CA CYS A 143 16.45 6.40 3.15
C CYS A 143 17.66 5.47 3.24
N ARG A 144 18.67 5.89 4.00
CA ARG A 144 19.67 4.99 4.57
C ARG A 144 19.05 4.27 5.77
N PRO A 145 18.94 2.94 5.74
CA PRO A 145 18.29 2.22 6.81
C PRO A 145 19.11 2.35 8.10
N VAL A 146 18.45 2.78 9.18
CA VAL A 146 19.06 2.85 10.53
C VAL A 146 19.00 1.51 11.24
N CYS A 147 18.15 0.60 10.74
CA CYS A 147 18.01 -0.71 11.30
C CYS A 147 17.91 -1.78 10.19
N THR A 148 18.95 -2.60 10.10
CA THR A 148 19.11 -3.73 9.19
C THR A 148 19.40 -5.02 9.97
N GLY A 149 19.09 -6.17 9.36
CA GLY A 149 19.41 -7.49 9.93
C GLY A 149 18.82 -7.72 11.32
N SER A 150 19.67 -7.98 12.32
CA SER A 150 19.26 -8.44 13.65
C SER A 150 18.42 -7.44 14.45
N CYS A 151 18.51 -6.13 14.17
CA CYS A 151 17.71 -5.13 14.89
C CYS A 151 16.23 -5.12 14.44
N VAL A 152 15.91 -5.63 13.24
CA VAL A 152 14.55 -5.56 12.66
C VAL A 152 13.59 -6.44 13.44
N GLY A 153 14.05 -7.63 13.84
CA GLY A 153 13.23 -8.59 14.57
C GLY A 153 12.65 -8.04 15.88
N PRO A 154 13.48 -7.51 16.80
CA PRO A 154 12.99 -6.85 18.01
C PRO A 154 11.97 -5.74 17.75
N VAL A 155 12.23 -4.86 16.78
CA VAL A 155 11.30 -3.77 16.42
C VAL A 155 9.96 -4.32 15.91
N MET A 156 10.00 -5.23 14.93
CA MET A 156 8.80 -5.76 14.29
C MET A 156 8.01 -6.69 15.20
N ASN A 157 8.65 -7.38 16.15
CA ASN A 157 7.99 -8.21 17.15
C ASN A 157 7.25 -7.39 18.21
N GLY A 158 7.67 -6.14 18.46
CA GLY A 158 6.98 -5.22 19.36
C GLY A 158 5.65 -4.67 18.82
N LEU A 159 5.42 -4.81 17.50
CA LEU A 159 4.26 -4.26 16.82
C LEU A 159 3.04 -5.18 16.89
N TYR A 160 1.86 -4.55 16.96
CA TYR A 160 0.61 -5.28 16.79
C TYR A 160 0.45 -5.72 15.33
N ARG A 161 0.40 -7.04 15.10
CA ARG A 161 0.34 -7.66 13.76
C ARG A 161 -0.82 -7.13 12.90
N SER A 162 -1.96 -6.84 13.51
CA SER A 162 -3.13 -6.32 12.78
C SER A 162 -3.12 -4.80 12.63
N TRP A 163 -2.00 -4.11 12.88
CA TRP A 163 -1.90 -2.65 12.75
C TRP A 163 -1.11 -2.24 11.51
N SER A 164 0.17 -1.92 11.64
CA SER A 164 1.04 -1.52 10.52
C SER A 164 2.18 -2.50 10.26
N TRP A 165 2.06 -3.71 10.81
CA TRP A 165 3.04 -4.77 10.65
C TRP A 165 3.10 -5.26 9.19
N THR A 166 4.30 -5.62 8.72
CA THR A 166 4.52 -6.29 7.45
C THR A 166 5.47 -7.47 7.65
N ASP A 167 5.45 -8.43 6.73
CA ASP A 167 6.34 -9.58 6.78
C ASP A 167 7.79 -9.12 6.57
N TRP A 168 8.66 -9.53 7.48
CA TRP A 168 10.08 -9.18 7.54
C TRP A 168 10.99 -10.42 7.56
N ALA A 169 10.43 -11.62 7.38
CA ALA A 169 11.20 -12.87 7.41
C ALA A 169 12.30 -12.86 6.33
N ASN A 170 13.35 -13.66 6.54
CA ASN A 170 14.48 -13.81 5.61
C ASN A 170 15.20 -12.49 5.29
N ASN A 171 15.30 -11.58 6.27
CA ASN A 171 15.97 -10.28 6.12
C ASN A 171 15.41 -9.44 4.95
N THR A 172 14.10 -9.55 4.71
CA THR A 172 13.46 -8.87 3.58
C THR A 172 13.10 -7.40 3.86
N LEU A 173 13.25 -6.95 5.11
CA LEU A 173 12.88 -5.61 5.55
C LEU A 173 14.07 -4.89 6.19
N GLU A 174 14.25 -3.63 5.81
CA GLU A 174 15.16 -2.68 6.45
C GLU A 174 14.36 -1.44 6.85
N LEU A 175 14.66 -0.82 7.98
CA LEU A 175 13.84 0.27 8.53
C LEU A 175 14.55 1.63 8.46
N CYS A 176 13.79 2.64 8.03
CA CYS A 176 14.15 4.04 8.13
C CYS A 176 13.84 4.58 9.52
N ASP A 177 14.61 5.59 9.92
CA ASP A 177 14.16 6.53 10.93
C ASP A 177 13.27 7.59 10.25
N ALA A 178 12.01 7.67 10.65
CA ALA A 178 11.02 8.56 10.05
C ALA A 178 10.55 9.68 10.99
N HIS A 179 11.26 9.95 12.10
CA HIS A 179 10.84 11.00 13.05
C HIS A 179 10.88 12.41 12.44
N SER A 180 11.73 12.60 11.41
CA SER A 180 11.96 13.87 10.71
C SER A 180 11.46 13.83 9.26
N ASP A 181 11.63 14.96 8.57
CA ASP A 181 11.46 15.06 7.12
C ASP A 181 12.40 14.09 6.39
N TRP A 182 12.23 13.97 5.07
CA TRP A 182 13.15 13.14 4.28
C TRP A 182 14.58 13.63 4.43
N GLU A 183 15.52 12.70 4.52
CA GLU A 183 16.91 13.03 4.76
C GLU A 183 17.51 13.83 3.60
N LYS A 184 18.58 14.57 3.89
CA LYS A 184 19.33 15.25 2.84
C LYS A 184 19.92 14.21 1.88
N GLY A 185 19.63 14.37 0.59
CA GLY A 185 20.07 13.47 -0.46
C GLY A 185 19.19 12.24 -0.64
N TRP A 186 17.92 12.31 -0.22
CA TRP A 186 16.93 11.27 -0.51
C TRP A 186 16.72 11.10 -2.02
N GLU A 187 16.93 12.17 -2.80
CA GLU A 187 16.81 12.16 -4.26
C GLU A 187 17.79 11.18 -4.91
N GLU A 188 19.04 11.16 -4.46
CA GLU A 188 20.07 10.24 -4.95
C GLU A 188 19.74 8.81 -4.55
N LEU A 189 19.29 8.60 -3.31
CA LEU A 189 18.88 7.27 -2.82
C LEU A 189 17.67 6.73 -3.60
N PHE A 190 16.69 7.58 -3.89
CA PHE A 190 15.57 7.21 -4.74
C PHE A 190 16.05 6.89 -6.16
N ASP A 191 16.88 7.73 -6.76
CA ASP A 191 17.35 7.57 -8.14
C ASP A 191 18.18 6.28 -8.30
N GLU A 192 18.96 5.90 -7.27
CA GLU A 192 19.73 4.66 -7.21
C GLU A 192 18.81 3.43 -7.18
N VAL A 193 17.82 3.43 -6.28
CA VAL A 193 16.93 2.28 -6.07
C VAL A 193 15.89 2.14 -7.18
N ALA A 194 15.28 3.25 -7.61
CA ALA A 194 14.21 3.26 -8.61
C ALA A 194 14.74 3.19 -10.06
N GLY A 195 16.03 3.46 -10.24
CA GLY A 195 16.70 3.45 -11.52
C GLY A 195 16.42 4.67 -12.40
N LYS A 196 17.21 4.76 -13.49
CA LYS A 196 17.31 5.96 -14.36
C LYS A 196 15.98 6.46 -14.91
N LYS A 197 15.04 5.55 -15.23
CA LYS A 197 13.74 5.92 -15.81
C LYS A 197 12.86 6.69 -14.82
N LEU A 198 12.69 6.15 -13.61
CA LEU A 198 11.89 6.78 -12.57
C LEU A 198 12.59 8.03 -12.01
N ALA A 199 13.92 8.00 -11.90
CA ALA A 199 14.73 9.17 -11.59
C ALA A 199 14.48 10.34 -12.57
N SER A 200 14.45 10.05 -13.88
CA SER A 200 14.15 11.07 -14.90
C SER A 200 12.73 11.62 -14.76
N ALA A 201 11.74 10.76 -14.49
CA ALA A 201 10.37 11.19 -14.26
C ALA A 201 10.24 12.11 -13.03
N ARG A 202 10.86 11.74 -11.90
CA ARG A 202 10.92 12.57 -10.69
C ARG A 202 11.49 13.96 -10.97
N LYS A 203 12.64 14.03 -11.66
CA LYS A 203 13.28 15.31 -12.02
C LYS A 203 12.38 16.18 -12.91
N LYS A 204 11.66 15.57 -13.86
CA LYS A 204 10.70 16.29 -14.70
C LYS A 204 9.53 16.84 -13.88
N VAL A 205 8.94 16.02 -13.00
CA VAL A 205 7.83 16.44 -12.12
C VAL A 205 8.29 17.56 -11.18
N TRP A 206 9.49 17.45 -10.62
CA TRP A 206 10.06 18.49 -9.74
C TRP A 206 10.33 19.81 -10.47
N ALA A 207 10.66 19.75 -11.76
CA ALA A 207 10.83 20.93 -12.60
C ALA A 207 9.50 21.57 -13.03
N LEU A 208 8.36 20.88 -12.83
CA LEU A 208 7.05 21.49 -13.05
C LEU A 208 6.81 22.51 -11.94
N ASN A 209 6.58 23.76 -12.33
CA ASN A 209 6.17 24.76 -11.36
C ASN A 209 4.74 24.45 -10.88
N MET A 210 4.59 24.19 -9.58
CA MET A 210 3.29 23.97 -8.94
C MET A 210 2.33 25.15 -9.11
N ASP A 211 2.85 26.37 -9.29
CA ASP A 211 2.03 27.57 -9.59
C ASP A 211 1.29 27.45 -10.93
N ARG A 212 1.66 26.50 -11.79
CA ARG A 212 0.96 26.21 -13.06
C ARG A 212 -0.02 25.04 -12.96
N CYS A 213 -0.09 24.38 -11.81
CA CYS A 213 -0.90 23.18 -11.58
C CYS A 213 -2.12 23.43 -10.68
N VAL A 214 -2.21 24.60 -10.03
CA VAL A 214 -3.31 25.01 -9.12
C VAL A 214 -4.04 26.21 -9.70
#